data_AF-A0A820H231-F1
#
_entry.id   AF-A0A820H231-F1
#
_cell.length_a   1.000
_cell.length_b   1.000
_cell.length_c   1.000
_cell.angle_alpha   90.00
_cell.angle_beta   90.00
_cell.angle_gamma   90.00
#
_symmetry.space_group_name_H-M   'P 1'
#
loop_
_entity.id
_entity.type
_entity.pdbx_description
1 polymer ?
#
loop_
_entity_poly.entity_id
_entity_poly.type
_entity_poly.pdbx_seq_one_letter_code
_entity_poly.pdbx_strand_id
1 'polypeptide(L)'
;MAMANNKTLCYTCNEEKITFNCKGCSKEFCLTDLIEHCEILTNELHSITYQYNEFKQTINEQKQNPQNNLLIEQINQWEIESIDKIQQKAQEYRENVTESLQTCINDVEMKFKNLDEQIKQIQKENEFNEINLNYLRN
;
A
#
# COMPACT_ATOMS: atom_id res chain seq x y z
N MET A 1 -25.62 73.09 29.34
CA MET A 1 -25.59 71.62 29.44
C MET A 1 -25.55 71.08 28.03
N ALA A 2 -24.38 70.67 27.54
CA ALA A 2 -24.25 70.07 26.21
C ALA A 2 -24.75 68.63 26.27
N MET A 3 -25.78 68.28 25.50
CA MET A 3 -26.15 66.88 25.31
C MET A 3 -25.01 66.23 24.52
N ALA A 4 -24.27 65.32 25.15
CA ALA A 4 -23.26 64.54 24.45
C ALA A 4 -23.98 63.77 23.32
N ASN A 5 -23.62 64.07 22.07
CA ASN A 5 -24.02 63.28 20.92
C ASN A 5 -23.32 61.91 21.04
N ASN A 6 -23.89 61.00 21.83
CA ASN A 6 -23.41 59.62 22.00
C ASN A 6 -23.77 58.74 20.80
N LYS A 7 -23.87 59.35 19.61
CA LYS A 7 -24.15 58.66 18.36
C LYS A 7 -22.85 58.58 17.57
N THR A 8 -22.54 57.38 17.14
CA THR A 8 -21.34 57.00 16.39
C THR A 8 -21.79 56.19 15.18
N LEU A 9 -20.93 56.13 14.16
CA LEU A 9 -21.26 55.43 12.93
C LEU A 9 -21.21 53.93 13.15
N CYS A 10 -22.29 53.22 12.83
CA CYS A 10 -22.26 51.75 12.82
C CYS A 10 -21.41 51.24 11.66
N TYR A 11 -20.52 50.27 11.93
CA TYR A 11 -19.67 49.64 10.91
C TYR A 11 -20.46 48.91 9.81
N THR A 12 -21.61 48.31 10.14
CA THR A 12 -22.38 47.49 9.19
C THR A 12 -23.38 48.33 8.39
N CYS A 13 -24.28 49.06 9.05
CA CYS A 13 -25.32 49.85 8.36
C CYS A 13 -24.91 51.28 8.00
N ASN A 14 -23.76 51.77 8.49
CA ASN A 14 -23.24 53.12 8.19
C ASN A 14 -24.18 54.27 8.57
N GLU A 15 -25.03 54.07 9.57
CA GLU A 15 -25.92 55.09 10.15
C GLU A 15 -25.41 55.57 11.51
N GLU A 16 -25.58 56.86 11.82
CA GLU A 16 -25.27 57.42 13.14
C GLU A 16 -26.30 56.97 14.19
N LYS A 17 -25.88 56.03 15.05
CA LYS A 17 -26.72 55.41 16.08
C LYS A 17 -25.97 55.33 17.40
N ILE A 18 -26.66 54.94 18.47
CA ILE A 18 -25.97 54.47 19.67
C ILE A 18 -25.28 53.17 19.30
N THR A 19 -23.94 53.16 19.36
CA THR A 19 -23.14 51.97 19.06
C THR A 19 -22.49 51.39 20.30
N PHE A 20 -22.09 50.14 20.18
CA PHE A 20 -21.34 49.39 21.16
C PHE A 20 -20.05 48.91 20.50
N ASN A 21 -18.95 49.04 21.25
CA ASN A 21 -17.65 48.59 20.80
C ASN A 21 -17.50 47.07 20.97
N CYS A 22 -17.24 46.36 19.87
CA CYS A 22 -16.77 44.99 19.94
C CYS A 22 -15.24 44.99 20.10
N LYS A 23 -14.75 44.61 21.28
CA LYS A 23 -13.30 44.53 21.56
C LYS A 23 -12.56 43.50 20.71
N GLY A 24 -13.27 42.48 20.21
CA GLY A 24 -12.67 41.41 19.41
C GLY A 24 -12.24 41.87 18.02
N CYS A 25 -13.12 42.61 17.32
CA CYS A 25 -12.82 43.13 15.98
C CYS A 25 -12.54 44.65 15.94
N SER A 26 -12.58 45.32 17.11
CA SER A 26 -12.37 46.76 17.29
C SER A 26 -13.32 47.65 16.46
N LYS A 27 -14.55 47.18 16.20
CA LYS A 27 -15.57 47.88 15.42
C LYS A 27 -16.75 48.31 16.29
N GLU A 28 -17.41 49.38 15.89
CA GLU A 28 -18.62 49.92 16.51
C GLU A 28 -19.87 49.39 15.81
N PHE A 29 -20.82 48.82 16.56
CA PHE A 29 -22.06 48.28 16.02
C PHE A 29 -23.28 48.85 16.72
N CYS A 30 -24.36 49.11 15.98
CA CYS A 30 -25.66 49.31 16.63
C CYS A 30 -26.15 47.99 17.25
N LEU A 31 -27.12 48.05 18.17
CA LEU A 31 -27.57 46.85 18.89
C LEU A 31 -28.00 45.70 17.95
N THR A 32 -28.71 46.00 16.87
CA THR A 32 -29.15 45.01 15.88
C THR A 32 -27.97 44.34 15.19
N ASP A 33 -27.04 45.13 14.65
CA ASP A 33 -25.89 44.60 13.92
C ASP A 33 -24.89 43.89 14.86
N LEU A 34 -24.88 44.26 16.15
CA LEU A 34 -24.10 43.56 17.18
C LEU A 34 -24.66 42.16 17.44
N ILE A 35 -25.99 42.02 17.52
CA ILE A 35 -26.64 40.71 17.69
C ILE A 35 -26.32 39.82 16.48
N GLU A 36 -26.48 40.35 15.26
CA GLU A 36 -26.14 39.62 14.03
C GLU A 36 -24.64 39.23 14.01
N HIS A 37 -23.75 40.14 14.42
CA HIS A 37 -22.33 39.83 14.54
C HIS A 37 -22.06 38.66 15.51
N CYS A 38 -22.72 38.62 16.66
CA CYS A 38 -22.62 37.54 17.63
C CYS A 38 -23.20 36.22 17.10
N GLU A 39 -24.28 36.27 16.32
CA GLU A 39 -24.87 35.09 15.67
C GLU A 39 -23.91 34.50 14.62
N ILE A 40 -23.25 35.34 13.82
CA ILE A 40 -22.21 34.90 12.88
C ILE A 40 -21.09 34.16 13.62
N LEU A 41 -20.56 34.75 14.70
CA LEU A 41 -19.51 34.11 15.51
C LEU A 41 -19.96 32.78 16.12
N THR A 42 -21.22 32.68 16.53
CA THR A 42 -21.80 31.44 17.06
C THR A 42 -21.85 30.36 15.98
N ASN A 43 -22.26 30.73 14.76
CA ASN A 43 -22.29 29.81 13.63
C ASN A 43 -20.89 29.34 13.20
N GLU A 44 -19.90 30.24 13.21
CA GLU A 44 -18.50 29.89 12.98
C GLU A 44 -17.99 28.90 14.01
N LEU A 45 -18.28 29.12 15.31
CA LEU A 45 -17.89 28.21 16.37
C LEU A 45 -18.55 26.83 16.22
N HIS A 46 -19.83 26.78 15.83
CA HIS A 46 -20.50 25.51 15.54
C HIS A 46 -19.83 24.77 14.37
N SER A 47 -19.45 25.48 13.30
CA SER A 47 -18.73 24.87 12.17
C SER A 47 -17.38 24.30 12.60
N ILE A 48 -16.60 25.05 13.38
CA ILE A 48 -15.32 24.58 13.94
C ILE A 48 -15.53 23.33 14.81
N THR A 49 -16.56 23.34 15.66
CA THR A 49 -16.89 22.22 16.55
C THR A 49 -17.27 20.97 15.75
N TYR A 50 -18.05 21.14 14.68
CA TYR A 50 -18.42 20.06 13.78
C TYR A 50 -17.19 19.43 13.12
N GLN A 51 -16.34 20.25 12.50
CA GLN A 51 -15.10 19.78 11.85
C GLN A 51 -14.16 19.06 12.84
N TYR A 52 -14.04 19.59 14.06
CA TYR A 52 -13.25 18.95 15.11
C TYR A 52 -13.79 17.56 15.47
N ASN A 53 -15.11 17.42 15.60
CA ASN A 53 -15.74 16.14 15.92
C ASN A 53 -15.59 15.13 14.77
N GLU A 54 -15.77 15.56 13.52
CA GLU A 54 -15.53 14.70 12.35
C GLU A 54 -14.08 14.22 12.32
N PHE A 55 -13.12 15.13 12.48
CA PHE A 55 -11.70 14.77 12.49
C PHE A 55 -11.35 13.80 13.62
N LYS A 56 -11.88 14.05 14.83
CA LYS A 56 -11.71 13.15 15.98
C LYS A 56 -12.31 11.77 15.70
N GLN A 57 -13.46 11.69 15.04
CA GLN A 57 -14.08 10.43 14.65
C GLN A 57 -13.18 9.69 13.64
N THR A 58 -12.71 10.35 12.58
CA THR A 58 -11.80 9.74 11.59
C THR A 58 -10.54 9.17 12.24
N ILE A 59 -9.93 9.90 13.18
CA ILE A 59 -8.77 9.40 13.94
C ILE A 59 -9.13 8.14 14.75
N ASN A 60 -10.27 8.14 15.43
CA ASN A 60 -10.69 7.00 16.23
C ASN A 60 -11.00 5.76 15.37
N GLU A 61 -11.61 5.95 14.20
CA GLU A 61 -11.88 4.87 13.24
C GLU A 61 -10.58 4.25 12.73
N GLN A 62 -9.60 5.08 12.36
CA GLN A 62 -8.26 4.62 11.96
C GLN A 62 -7.54 3.89 13.09
N LYS A 63 -7.70 4.34 14.34
CA LYS A 63 -7.12 3.68 15.52
C LYS A 63 -7.76 2.32 15.79
N GLN A 64 -9.07 2.18 15.57
CA GLN A 64 -9.79 0.92 15.78
C GLN A 64 -9.51 -0.09 14.66
N ASN A 65 -9.40 0.37 13.42
CA ASN A 65 -9.18 -0.45 12.23
C ASN A 65 -7.92 -0.02 11.47
N PRO A 66 -6.72 -0.18 12.05
CA PRO A 66 -5.47 0.24 11.39
C PRO A 66 -5.19 -0.54 10.10
N GLN A 67 -5.82 -1.71 9.93
CA GLN A 67 -5.73 -2.54 8.73
C GLN A 67 -6.43 -1.92 7.50
N ASN A 68 -7.41 -1.04 7.71
CA ASN A 68 -8.10 -0.32 6.61
C ASN A 68 -7.35 0.96 6.21
N ASN A 69 -6.09 1.11 6.63
CA ASN A 69 -5.26 2.22 6.22
C ASN A 69 -4.68 1.95 4.82
N LEU A 70 -4.77 2.94 3.93
CA LEU A 70 -4.25 2.85 2.56
C LEU A 70 -2.78 2.41 2.49
N LEU A 71 -1.95 2.80 3.47
CA LEU A 71 -0.55 2.40 3.52
C LEU A 71 -0.40 0.91 3.85
N ILE A 72 -1.26 0.36 4.71
CA ILE A 72 -1.28 -1.07 5.03
C ILE A 72 -1.77 -1.87 3.83
N GLU A 73 -2.81 -1.40 3.13
CA GLU A 73 -3.26 -2.03 1.88
C GLU A 73 -2.16 -2.06 0.82
N GLN A 74 -1.37 -0.98 0.68
CA GLN A 74 -0.21 -0.95 -0.21
C GLN A 74 0.87 -1.97 0.19
N ILE A 75 1.17 -2.09 1.48
CA ILE A 75 2.12 -3.08 2.00
C ILE A 75 1.64 -4.50 1.67
N ASN A 76 0.36 -4.79 1.91
CA ASN A 76 -0.23 -6.09 1.62
C ASN A 76 -0.16 -6.41 0.11
N GLN A 77 -0.39 -5.42 -0.75
CA GLN A 77 -0.26 -5.59 -2.19
C GLN A 77 1.19 -5.90 -2.60
N TRP A 78 2.17 -5.20 -2.04
CA TRP A 78 3.58 -5.50 -2.27
C TRP A 78 3.99 -6.89 -1.80
N GLU A 79 3.46 -7.35 -0.67
CA GLU A 79 3.69 -8.69 -0.17
C GLU A 79 3.17 -9.74 -1.17
N ILE A 80 1.93 -9.60 -1.62
CA ILE A 80 1.32 -10.51 -2.61
C ILE A 80 2.14 -10.56 -3.91
N GLU A 81 2.48 -9.40 -4.47
CA GLU A 81 3.26 -9.32 -5.71
C GLU A 81 4.67 -9.89 -5.55
N SER A 82 5.29 -9.72 -4.40
CA SER A 82 6.63 -10.24 -4.13
C SER A 82 6.61 -11.75 -4.01
N ILE A 83 5.62 -12.32 -3.33
CA ILE A 83 5.43 -13.77 -3.22
C ILE A 83 5.21 -14.38 -4.60
N ASP A 84 4.33 -13.79 -5.42
CA ASP A 84 4.05 -14.27 -6.78
C ASP A 84 5.31 -14.28 -7.66
N LYS A 85 6.09 -13.19 -7.66
CA LYS A 85 7.36 -13.11 -8.40
C LYS A 85 8.37 -14.18 -7.95
N ILE A 86 8.49 -14.40 -6.65
CA ILE A 86 9.39 -15.44 -6.11
C ILE A 86 8.92 -16.83 -6.53
N GLN A 87 7.61 -17.09 -6.48
CA GLN A 87 7.04 -18.37 -6.89
C GLN A 87 7.23 -18.64 -8.38
N GLN A 88 6.98 -17.65 -9.23
CA GLN A 88 7.20 -17.75 -10.68
C GLN A 88 8.67 -18.06 -10.99
N LYS A 89 9.61 -17.33 -10.38
CA LYS A 89 11.04 -17.59 -10.59
C LYS A 89 11.49 -18.94 -10.04
N ALA A 90 10.96 -19.37 -8.90
CA ALA A 90 11.24 -20.70 -8.38
C ALA A 90 10.73 -21.80 -9.33
N GLN A 91 9.56 -21.60 -9.95
CA GLN A 91 9.00 -22.53 -10.91
C GLN A 91 9.84 -22.62 -12.18
N GLU A 92 10.24 -21.48 -12.74
CA GLU A 92 11.16 -21.42 -13.90
C GLU A 92 12.47 -22.17 -13.63
N TYR A 93 13.08 -21.99 -12.44
CA TYR A 93 14.28 -22.74 -12.10
C TYR A 93 14.04 -24.24 -11.93
N ARG A 94 12.91 -24.67 -11.37
CA ARG A 94 12.56 -26.08 -11.28
C ARG A 94 12.40 -26.72 -12.66
N GLU A 95 11.76 -26.02 -13.58
CA GLU A 95 11.57 -26.47 -14.97
C GLU A 95 12.92 -26.64 -15.66
N ASN A 96 13.78 -25.61 -15.62
CA ASN A 96 15.11 -25.65 -16.22
C ASN A 96 15.98 -26.81 -15.68
N VAL A 97 15.95 -27.04 -14.36
CA VAL A 97 16.68 -28.15 -13.72
C VAL A 97 16.10 -29.49 -14.14
N THR A 98 14.77 -29.61 -14.21
CA THR A 98 14.09 -30.85 -14.60
C THR A 98 14.42 -31.21 -16.04
N GLU A 99 14.38 -30.25 -16.96
CA GLU A 99 14.77 -30.45 -18.36
C GLU A 99 16.23 -30.90 -18.47
N SER A 100 17.14 -30.21 -17.77
CA SER A 100 18.57 -30.56 -17.76
C SER A 100 18.80 -31.98 -17.22
N LEU A 101 18.08 -32.36 -16.16
CA LEU A 101 18.14 -33.70 -15.59
C LEU A 101 17.62 -34.74 -16.57
N GLN A 102 16.51 -34.49 -17.26
CA GLN A 102 15.97 -35.40 -18.27
C GLN A 102 16.96 -35.61 -19.41
N THR A 103 17.62 -34.56 -19.90
CA THR A 103 18.67 -34.70 -20.92
C THR A 103 19.81 -35.59 -20.42
N CYS A 104 20.31 -35.33 -19.19
CA CYS A 104 21.39 -36.13 -18.60
C CYS A 104 20.99 -37.60 -18.42
N ILE A 105 19.76 -37.86 -17.96
CA ILE A 105 19.22 -39.21 -17.80
C ILE A 105 19.16 -39.92 -19.16
N ASN A 106 18.63 -39.26 -20.19
CA ASN A 106 18.55 -39.84 -21.54
C ASN A 106 19.94 -40.18 -22.10
N ASP A 107 20.95 -39.33 -21.86
CA ASP A 107 22.32 -39.60 -22.28
C ASP A 107 22.91 -40.83 -21.57
N VAL A 108 22.63 -40.97 -20.28
CA VAL A 108 23.04 -42.14 -19.49
C VAL A 108 22.32 -43.41 -19.99
N GLU A 109 21.01 -43.33 -20.27
CA GLU A 109 20.25 -44.45 -20.82
C GLU A 109 20.77 -44.90 -22.19
N MET A 110 21.16 -43.96 -23.07
CA MET A 110 21.76 -44.29 -24.36
C MET A 110 23.10 -45.02 -24.20
N LYS A 111 23.95 -44.56 -23.27
CA LYS A 111 25.21 -45.24 -22.94
C LYS A 111 24.97 -46.65 -22.41
N PHE A 112 23.97 -46.83 -21.54
CA PHE A 112 23.58 -48.15 -21.05
C PHE A 112 23.10 -49.08 -22.16
N LYS A 113 22.25 -48.60 -23.08
CA LYS A 113 21.80 -49.39 -24.23
C LYS A 113 22.97 -49.86 -25.10
N ASN A 114 23.91 -48.97 -25.38
CA ASN A 114 25.11 -49.31 -26.14
C ASN A 114 25.96 -50.38 -25.41
N LEU A 115 26.16 -50.23 -24.10
CA LEU A 115 26.87 -51.22 -23.31
C LEU A 115 26.17 -52.59 -23.31
N ASP A 116 24.83 -52.61 -23.19
CA ASP A 116 24.03 -53.84 -23.26
C ASP A 116 24.17 -54.54 -24.61
N GLU A 117 24.18 -53.79 -25.72
CA GLU A 117 24.44 -54.31 -27.06
C GLU A 117 25.84 -54.92 -27.19
N GLN A 118 26.87 -54.24 -26.66
CA GLN A 118 28.25 -54.76 -26.65
C GLN A 118 28.35 -56.07 -25.85
N ILE A 119 27.72 -56.13 -24.67
CA ILE A 119 27.70 -57.35 -23.83
C ILE A 119 27.01 -58.49 -24.58
N LYS A 120 25.84 -58.23 -25.18
CA LYS A 120 25.09 -59.25 -25.95
C LYS A 120 25.89 -59.76 -27.15
N GLN A 121 26.63 -58.89 -27.84
CA GLN A 121 27.46 -59.28 -28.97
C GLN A 121 28.59 -60.22 -28.53
N ILE A 122 29.31 -59.87 -27.46
CA ILE A 122 30.38 -60.71 -26.89
C ILE A 122 29.83 -62.08 -26.46
N GLN A 123 28.66 -62.11 -25.81
CA GLN A 123 27.99 -63.36 -25.42
C GLN A 123 27.60 -64.22 -26.62
N LYS A 124 27.12 -63.60 -27.70
CA LYS A 124 26.68 -64.30 -28.93
C LYS A 124 27.86 -64.87 -29.71
N GLU A 125 28.94 -64.11 -29.84
CA GLU A 125 30.17 -64.56 -30.50
C GLU A 125 30.89 -65.62 -29.66
N ASN A 126 30.67 -65.63 -28.34
CA ASN A 126 31.33 -66.51 -27.37
C ASN A 126 32.87 -66.42 -27.45
N GLU A 127 33.36 -65.29 -27.95
CA GLU A 127 34.76 -64.93 -28.08
C GLU A 127 35.02 -63.75 -27.15
N PHE A 128 35.63 -64.04 -26.00
CA PHE A 128 36.04 -63.02 -25.03
C PHE A 128 37.37 -63.41 -24.40
N ASN A 129 38.15 -62.39 -24.05
CA ASN A 129 39.37 -62.53 -23.27
C ASN A 129 39.43 -61.48 -22.15
N GLU A 130 40.51 -61.49 -21.37
CA GLU A 130 40.74 -60.57 -20.26
C GLU A 130 40.75 -59.10 -20.70
N ILE A 131 41.09 -58.80 -21.97
CA ILE A 131 41.06 -57.44 -22.52
C ILE A 131 39.61 -56.99 -22.69
N ASN A 132 38.75 -57.81 -23.29
CA ASN A 132 37.33 -57.49 -23.43
C ASN A 132 36.66 -57.29 -22.06
N LEU A 133 36.96 -58.18 -21.10
CA LEU A 133 36.38 -58.11 -19.76
C LEU A 133 36.90 -56.90 -18.95
N ASN A 134 38.17 -56.52 -19.10
CA ASN A 134 38.73 -55.33 -18.46
C ASN A 134 38.19 -54.03 -19.09
N TYR A 135 37.88 -54.03 -20.40
CA TYR A 135 37.25 -52.88 -21.06
C TYR A 135 35.84 -52.62 -20.53
N LEU A 136 35.03 -53.67 -20.30
CA LEU A 136 33.67 -53.52 -19.74
C LEU A 136 33.63 -53.16 -18.24
N ARG A 137 34.73 -53.39 -17.51
CA ARG A 137 34.81 -53.12 -16.06
C ARG A 137 35.11 -51.67 -15.71
N ASN A 138 35.65 -50.91 -16.66
CA ASN A 138 36.03 -49.50 -16.50
C ASN A 138 35.02 -48.60 -17.20
#